data_AF-A0A2V6WE20-F1
#
_entry.id   AF-A0A2V6WE20-F1
#
_cell.length_a   1.000
_cell.length_b   1.000
_cell.length_c   1.000
_cell.angle_alpha   90.00
_cell.angle_beta   90.00
_cell.angle_gamma   90.00
#
_symmetry.space_group_name_H-M   'P 1'
#
loop_
_entity.id
_entity.type
_entity.pdbx_description
1 polymer ?
#
loop_
_entity_poly.entity_id
_entity_poly.type
_entity_poly.pdbx_seq_one_letter_code
_entity_poly.pdbx_strand_id
1 'polypeptide(L)' 'MECLSPAFVEATRGLLDADVPLVATVGQRGGGFIAEVKRRRDVTLWEITRANRDAMPARVQAWIAGAR' A
#
# COMPACT_ATOMS: atom_id res chain seq x y z
N MET A 1 14.10 2.24 -8.20
CA MET A 1 14.10 1.16 -7.18
C MET A 1 14.37 1.79 -5.82
N GLU A 2 13.40 2.56 -5.37
CA GLU A 2 13.36 3.27 -4.11
C GLU A 2 13.43 2.26 -2.96
N CYS A 3 12.85 1.06 -3.15
CA CYS A 3 12.96 -0.07 -2.23
C CYS A 3 14.36 -0.71 -2.12
N LEU A 4 15.36 -0.26 -2.90
CA LEU A 4 16.77 -0.62 -2.68
C LEU A 4 17.53 0.42 -1.85
N SER A 5 16.90 1.57 -1.56
CA SER A 5 17.44 2.55 -0.63
C SER A 5 17.05 2.14 0.80
N PRO A 6 18.01 1.83 1.69
CA PRO A 6 17.70 1.50 3.08
C PRO A 6 16.91 2.61 3.77
N ALA A 7 17.28 3.88 3.53
CA ALA A 7 16.59 5.03 4.12
C ALA A 7 15.10 5.11 3.71
N PHE A 8 14.78 4.78 2.46
CA PHE A 8 13.39 4.72 1.99
C PHE A 8 12.62 3.58 2.65
N VAL A 9 13.23 2.41 2.75
CA VAL A 9 12.61 1.24 3.39
C VAL A 9 12.30 1.54 4.86
N GLU A 10 13.27 2.08 5.61
CA GLU A 10 13.08 2.41 7.03
C GLU A 10 12.00 3.48 7.23
N ALA A 11 12.00 4.55 6.44
CA ALA A 11 10.96 5.57 6.50
C ALA A 11 9.56 4.99 6.18
N THR A 12 9.47 4.11 5.18
CA THR A 12 8.20 3.47 4.81
C THR A 12 7.71 2.50 5.89
N ARG A 13 8.61 1.78 6.57
CA ARG A 13 8.27 0.95 7.73
C ARG A 13 7.66 1.80 8.85
N GLY A 14 8.29 2.92 9.18
CA GLY A 14 7.76 3.85 10.17
C GLY A 14 6.34 4.34 9.84
N LEU A 15 6.05 4.61 8.56
CA LEU A 15 4.70 4.98 8.12
C LEU A 15 3.70 3.81 8.19
N LEU A 16 4.13 2.59 7.88
CA LEU A 16 3.27 1.41 7.95
C LEU A 16 2.92 1.01 9.39
N ASP A 17 3.77 1.37 10.35
CA ASP A 17 3.56 1.09 11.79
C ASP A 17 2.89 2.26 12.53
N ALA A 18 2.65 3.38 11.86
CA ALA A 18 1.97 4.54 12.44
C ALA A 18 0.45 4.32 12.53
N ASP A 19 -0.16 4.88 13.58
CA ASP A 19 -1.62 4.83 13.80
C ASP A 19 -2.35 5.87 12.94
N VAL A 20 -2.14 5.81 11.62
CA VAL A 20 -2.77 6.69 10.63
C VAL A 20 -3.24 5.87 9.43
N PRO A 21 -4.39 6.22 8.82
CA PRO A 21 -4.79 5.59 7.56
C PRO A 21 -3.75 5.86 6.46
N LEU A 22 -3.17 4.79 5.90
CA LEU A 22 -2.19 4.87 4.82
C LEU A 22 -2.76 4.27 3.52
N VAL A 23 -2.62 5.03 2.43
CA VAL A 23 -2.89 4.55 1.08
C VAL A 23 -1.62 4.67 0.25
N ALA A 24 -1.18 3.55 -0.33
CA ALA A 24 0.03 3.50 -1.14
C ALA A 24 -0.17 2.60 -2.36
N THR A 25 0.57 2.86 -3.43
CA THR A 25 0.68 1.97 -4.58
C THR A 25 1.94 1.11 -4.46
N VAL A 26 1.82 -0.17 -4.77
CA VAL A 26 2.96 -1.10 -4.80
C VAL A 26 3.02 -1.81 -6.14
N GLY A 27 4.21 -2.07 -6.64
CA GLY A 27 4.40 -2.80 -7.90
C GLY A 27 3.70 -4.16 -7.84
N GLN A 28 2.97 -4.54 -8.90
CA GLN A 28 2.23 -5.81 -8.98
C GLN A 28 3.17 -7.02 -8.80
N ARG A 29 4.39 -6.94 -9.33
CA ARG A 29 5.47 -7.92 -9.14
C ARG A 29 6.63 -7.29 -8.38
N GLY A 30 7.41 -8.11 -7.69
CA GLY A 30 8.59 -7.68 -6.94
C GLY A 30 8.84 -8.56 -5.72
N GLY A 31 10.12 -8.79 -5.41
CA GLY A 31 10.57 -9.49 -4.20
C GLY A 31 10.87 -8.52 -3.05
N GLY A 32 11.63 -8.99 -2.05
CA GLY A 32 12.11 -8.16 -0.94
C GLY A 32 11.00 -7.38 -0.24
N PHE A 33 11.22 -6.08 -0.06
CA PHE A 33 10.30 -5.18 0.64
C PHE A 33 8.89 -5.14 -0.01
N ILE A 34 8.79 -5.21 -1.34
CA ILE A 34 7.48 -5.25 -2.03
C ILE A 34 6.68 -6.49 -1.62
N ALA A 35 7.33 -7.66 -1.61
CA ALA A 35 6.67 -8.91 -1.25
C ALA A 35 6.35 -8.97 0.25
N GLU A 36 7.19 -8.35 1.07
CA GLU A 36 6.98 -8.21 2.51
C GLU A 36 5.75 -7.36 2.84
N VAL A 37 5.64 -6.15 2.28
CA VAL A 37 4.51 -5.24 2.51
C VAL A 37 3.19 -5.90 2.12
N LYS A 38 3.15 -6.67 1.02
CA LYS A 38 1.94 -7.39 0.60
C LYS A 38 1.50 -8.53 1.52
N ARG A 39 2.41 -9.08 2.35
CA ARG A 39 2.11 -10.18 3.28
C ARG A 39 1.72 -9.70 4.68
N ARG A 40 1.82 -8.39 4.95
CA ARG A 40 1.39 -7.78 6.21
C ARG A 40 -0.09 -8.09 6.46
N ARG A 41 -0.42 -8.46 7.69
CA ARG A 41 -1.78 -8.90 8.09
C ARG A 41 -2.76 -7.73 8.25
N ASP A 42 -2.22 -6.54 8.52
CA ASP A 42 -2.89 -5.26 8.67
C ASP A 42 -3.06 -4.52 7.33
N VAL A 43 -2.59 -5.09 6.22
CA VAL A 43 -2.72 -4.48 4.89
C VAL A 43 -3.91 -5.05 4.13
N THR A 44 -4.78 -4.16 3.65
CA THR A 44 -5.78 -4.50 2.63
C THR A 44 -5.17 -4.29 1.25
N LEU A 45 -4.97 -5.36 0.49
CA LEU A 45 -4.40 -5.31 -0.87
C LEU A 45 -5.49 -5.34 -1.93
N TRP A 46 -5.50 -4.36 -2.83
CA TRP A 46 -6.34 -4.37 -4.04
C TRP A 46 -5.50 -4.43 -5.29
N GLU A 47 -5.84 -5.35 -6.19
CA GLU A 47 -5.26 -5.39 -7.53
C GLU A 47 -5.96 -4.37 -8.44
N ILE A 48 -5.16 -3.48 -9.03
CA ILE A 48 -5.64 -2.50 -10.01
C ILE A 48 -5.54 -3.13 -11.41
N THR A 49 -6.66 -3.20 -12.10
CA THR A 49 -6.78 -3.69 -13.47
C THR A 49 -7.36 -2.59 -14.37
N ARG A 50 -7.29 -2.78 -15.69
CA ARG A 50 -7.95 -1.86 -16.63
C ARG A 50 -9.46 -1.78 -16.42
N ALA A 51 -10.09 -2.85 -15.96
CA ALA A 51 -11.54 -2.91 -15.75
C ALA A 51 -12.00 -2.19 -14.48
N ASN A 52 -11.14 -2.03 -13.46
CA ASN A 52 -11.53 -1.45 -12.18
C ASN A 52 -10.90 -0.09 -11.88
N ARG A 53 -9.84 0.32 -12.60
CA ARG A 53 -9.04 1.51 -12.26
C ARG A 53 -9.83 2.80 -12.06
N ASP A 54 -10.91 3.01 -12.83
CA ASP A 54 -11.69 4.24 -12.78
C ASP A 54 -12.63 4.27 -11.56
N ALA A 55 -13.01 3.11 -11.02
CA ALA A 55 -13.83 3.00 -9.82
C ALA A 55 -13.01 2.99 -8.52
N MET A 56 -11.71 2.70 -8.60
CA MET A 56 -10.85 2.56 -7.41
C MET A 56 -10.73 3.82 -6.56
N PRO A 57 -10.63 5.05 -7.11
CA PRO A 57 -10.60 6.27 -6.29
C PRO A 57 -11.81 6.40 -5.35
N ALA A 58 -13.03 6.18 -5.85
CA ALA A 58 -14.25 6.23 -5.03
C ALA A 58 -14.26 5.15 -3.95
N ARG A 59 -13.80 3.93 -4.28
CA ARG A 59 -13.67 2.82 -3.33
C ARG A 59 -12.64 3.12 -2.23
N VAL A 60 -11.49 3.71 -2.58
CA VAL A 60 -10.47 4.14 -1.61
C VAL A 60 -11.05 5.20 -0.68
N GLN A 61 -11.76 6.20 -1.22
CA GLN A 61 -12.39 7.25 -0.42
C GLN A 61 -13.38 6.66 0.60
N ALA A 62 -14.24 5.72 0.17
CA ALA A 62 -15.18 5.05 1.07
C ALA A 62 -14.46 4.24 2.17
N TRP A 63 -13.36 3.57 1.82
CA TRP A 63 -12.54 2.84 2.80
C TRP A 63 -11.90 3.77 3.83
N ILE A 64 -11.31 4.89 3.42
CA ILE A 64 -10.75 5.90 4.34
C ILE A 64 -11.83 6.45 5.28
N ALA A 65 -13.02 6.72 4.74
CA ALA A 65 -14.13 7.26 5.54
C ALA A 65 -14.64 6.28 6.61
N GLY A 66 -14.61 4.97 6.33
CA GLY A 66 -15.00 3.90 7.26
C GLY A 66 -13.90 3.39 8.17
N ALA A 67 -12.64 3.78 7.94
CA ALA A 67 -11.49 3.44 8.80
C ALA A 67 -11.32 4.40 9.99
N ARG A 68 -12.26 5.35 10.16
CA ARG A 68 -12.34 6.26 11.31
C ARG A 68 -13.02 5.63 12.50
#